data_AF-A0A2Z5PP23-F1
#
_entry.id   AF-A0A2Z5PP23-F1
#
_cell.length_a   1.000
_cell.length_b   1.000
_cell.length_c   1.000
_cell.angle_alpha   90.00
_cell.angle_beta   90.00
_cell.angle_gamma   90.00
#
_symmetry.space_group_name_H-M   'P 1'
#
loop_
_entity.id
_entity.type
_entity.pdbx_description
1 polymer ?
#
loop_
_entity_poly.entity_id
_entity_poly.type
_entity_poly.pdbx_seq_one_letter_code
_entity_poly.pdbx_strand_id
1 'polypeptide(L)'
;MDENRFLKSLYIPKDCLQGAEFPGHVTWDRYSPARIKVIIPEGIVVSEMYNVKENGFVYAENSLDIYGFEDNGYVGFVFKSEKLNTKEEIKEIYFKMDIDGNELVKTKKIYLFRPEITFKQIPNSITINKSGPHTNISDHISIKNSGKGTMVLGLALRESEYIKEALPENIDEYIKNYNEILYKRLETLMNTYEPHKEVLLEYYKFKKSMTENDGTMELNKDFLDQVANLIDKFKKIFEEDEKFAYDFTEAHYSAQMMSMNILTELSGFLEFLKNTTDKKILLIGATAILDISKELENLELKVSVSDFANNDYPATELSIPLNIISNSDRVKIPLYQLFTFENGVVE
;
A
#
# COMPACT_ATOMS: atom_id res chain seq x y z
N MET A 1 -32.00 37.35 1.00
CA MET A 1 -30.65 37.81 0.62
C MET A 1 -29.95 36.67 -0.08
N ASP A 2 -29.23 36.95 -1.15
CA ASP A 2 -28.59 35.93 -1.99
C ASP A 2 -27.35 35.37 -1.27
N GLU A 3 -27.44 34.16 -0.73
CA GLU A 3 -26.36 33.51 0.06
C GLU A 3 -25.05 33.38 -0.75
N ASN A 4 -25.14 33.37 -2.08
CA ASN A 4 -24.00 33.30 -2.99
C ASN A 4 -23.17 34.60 -3.05
N ARG A 5 -23.62 35.68 -2.41
CA ARG A 5 -22.88 36.96 -2.43
C ARG A 5 -21.66 36.97 -1.50
N PHE A 6 -21.69 36.23 -0.40
CA PHE A 6 -20.67 36.32 0.66
C PHE A 6 -19.77 35.08 0.72
N LEU A 7 -20.36 33.88 0.58
CA LEU A 7 -19.64 32.62 0.54
C LEU A 7 -19.43 32.20 -0.91
N LYS A 8 -18.17 32.03 -1.33
CA LYS A 8 -17.83 31.58 -2.68
C LYS A 8 -17.78 30.06 -2.77
N SER A 9 -17.20 29.40 -1.78
CA SER A 9 -17.10 27.95 -1.74
C SER A 9 -16.99 27.43 -0.32
N LEU A 10 -17.63 26.29 -0.07
CA LEU A 10 -17.39 25.43 1.08
C LEU A 10 -17.34 23.99 0.58
N TYR A 11 -16.22 23.34 0.81
CA TYR A 11 -15.96 21.99 0.33
C TYR A 11 -15.49 21.08 1.45
N ILE A 12 -16.08 19.89 1.46
CA ILE A 12 -15.67 18.68 2.17
C ILE A 12 -16.04 17.54 1.21
N PRO A 13 -15.18 16.52 1.01
CA PRO A 13 -15.52 15.35 0.21
C PRO A 13 -16.74 14.62 0.79
N LYS A 14 -17.45 13.89 -0.07
CA LYS A 14 -18.65 13.16 0.33
C LYS A 14 -18.33 11.91 1.15
N ASP A 15 -17.14 11.37 0.98
CA ASP A 15 -16.73 10.10 1.53
C ASP A 15 -15.23 10.10 1.88
N CYS A 16 -14.85 9.29 2.87
CA CYS A 16 -13.47 9.12 3.30
C CYS A 16 -13.31 7.76 4.01
N LEU A 17 -12.13 7.15 3.83
CA LEU A 17 -11.74 5.97 4.58
C LEU A 17 -11.50 6.36 6.05
N GLN A 18 -12.06 5.61 7.01
CA GLN A 18 -11.75 5.82 8.43
C GLN A 18 -10.24 5.73 8.66
N GLY A 19 -9.67 6.57 9.50
CA GLY A 19 -8.22 6.65 9.73
C GLY A 19 -7.46 7.52 8.72
N ALA A 20 -8.06 7.84 7.56
CA ALA A 20 -7.43 8.64 6.52
C ALA A 20 -7.66 10.15 6.72
N GLU A 21 -6.80 10.92 6.05
CA GLU A 21 -6.94 12.36 5.92
C GLU A 21 -7.87 12.73 4.77
N PHE A 22 -8.55 13.86 4.91
CA PHE A 22 -9.37 14.43 3.85
C PHE A 22 -9.33 15.97 3.87
N PRO A 23 -9.31 16.61 2.70
CA PRO A 23 -9.21 18.06 2.60
C PRO A 23 -10.56 18.74 2.83
N GLY A 24 -10.51 19.99 3.29
CA GLY A 24 -11.64 20.89 3.28
C GLY A 24 -11.21 22.33 3.06
N HIS A 25 -12.13 23.17 2.57
CA HIS A 25 -11.85 24.59 2.43
C HIS A 25 -13.10 25.45 2.54
N VAL A 26 -12.88 26.72 2.89
CA VAL A 26 -13.85 27.81 2.83
C VAL A 26 -13.23 28.95 2.03
N THR A 27 -13.96 29.51 1.06
CA THR A 27 -13.57 30.73 0.34
C THR A 27 -14.67 31.77 0.36
N TRP A 28 -14.27 33.04 0.41
CA TRP A 28 -15.16 34.20 0.45
C TRP A 28 -14.57 35.37 -0.33
N ASP A 29 -15.23 36.52 -0.28
CA ASP A 29 -14.66 37.74 -0.85
C ASP A 29 -13.47 38.25 -0.03
N ARG A 30 -12.31 38.43 -0.67
CA ARG A 30 -11.06 38.84 -0.01
C ARG A 30 -11.13 40.24 0.61
N TYR A 31 -12.12 41.04 0.21
CA TYR A 31 -12.35 42.38 0.77
C TYR A 31 -13.30 42.38 1.97
N SER A 32 -13.95 41.25 2.25
CA SER A 32 -14.87 41.10 3.39
C SER A 32 -14.14 40.52 4.59
N PRO A 33 -14.18 41.16 5.77
CA PRO A 33 -13.65 40.54 6.99
C PRO A 33 -14.46 39.29 7.31
N ALA A 34 -13.78 38.25 7.80
CA ALA A 34 -14.43 36.99 8.14
C ALA A 34 -14.00 36.47 9.52
N ARG A 35 -14.89 35.70 10.14
CA ARG A 35 -14.60 34.80 11.26
C ARG A 35 -15.24 33.45 10.97
N ILE A 36 -14.50 32.37 11.16
CA ILE A 36 -14.94 31.03 10.81
C ILE A 36 -14.81 30.14 12.03
N LYS A 37 -15.94 29.60 12.49
CA LYS A 37 -16.00 28.58 13.52
C LYS A 37 -16.41 27.24 12.93
N VAL A 38 -15.56 26.25 13.06
CA VAL A 38 -15.81 24.86 12.67
C VAL A 38 -16.18 24.07 13.92
N ILE A 39 -17.33 23.41 13.92
CA ILE A 39 -17.72 22.46 14.96
C ILE A 39 -17.51 21.07 14.38
N ILE A 40 -16.63 20.32 15.04
CA ILE A 40 -16.09 19.05 14.54
C ILE A 40 -16.76 17.94 15.36
N PRO A 41 -17.38 16.94 14.72
CA PRO A 41 -18.00 15.83 15.43
C PRO A 41 -16.93 14.86 15.97
N GLU A 42 -17.29 14.09 16.99
CA GLU A 42 -16.44 13.00 17.51
C GLU A 42 -16.01 12.04 16.39
N GLY A 43 -14.76 11.59 16.44
CA GLY A 43 -14.15 10.71 15.43
C GLY A 43 -13.56 11.45 14.22
N ILE A 44 -13.50 12.78 14.26
CA ILE A 44 -12.81 13.62 13.28
C ILE A 44 -11.97 14.65 14.04
N VAL A 45 -10.75 14.89 13.58
CA VAL A 45 -9.88 15.96 14.08
C VAL A 45 -9.39 16.84 12.92
N VAL A 46 -8.96 18.06 13.21
CA VAL A 46 -8.21 18.88 12.25
C VAL A 46 -6.73 18.59 12.48
N SER A 47 -6.08 17.95 11.51
CA SER A 47 -4.64 17.67 11.58
C SER A 47 -3.82 18.88 11.18
N GLU A 48 -4.26 19.62 10.15
CA GLU A 48 -3.56 20.80 9.65
C GLU A 48 -4.52 21.91 9.23
N MET A 49 -4.02 23.14 9.27
CA MET A 49 -4.70 24.32 8.74
C MET A 49 -3.74 25.11 7.86
N TYR A 50 -4.27 25.71 6.81
CA TYR A 50 -3.53 26.56 5.91
C TYR A 50 -4.11 27.97 5.89
N ASN A 51 -3.23 28.96 5.70
CA ASN A 51 -3.59 30.38 5.61
C ASN A 51 -4.14 30.97 6.92
N VAL A 52 -3.65 30.48 8.06
CA VAL A 52 -4.05 30.92 9.41
C VAL A 52 -2.81 31.45 10.13
N LYS A 53 -2.93 32.63 10.74
CA LYS A 53 -1.84 33.22 11.54
C LYS A 53 -1.63 32.42 12.83
N GLU A 54 -0.40 32.41 13.36
CA GLU A 54 -0.07 31.68 14.61
C GLU A 54 -1.01 31.99 15.79
N ASN A 55 -1.41 33.26 15.95
CA ASN A 55 -2.34 33.70 17.01
C ASN A 55 -3.75 33.98 16.47
N GLY A 56 -4.08 33.47 15.28
CA GLY A 56 -5.30 33.73 14.54
C GLY A 56 -6.43 32.73 14.78
N PHE A 57 -6.25 31.79 15.71
CA PHE A 57 -7.23 30.76 16.01
C PHE A 57 -7.22 30.33 17.47
N VAL A 58 -8.31 29.72 17.91
CA VAL A 58 -8.46 29.08 19.22
C VAL A 58 -9.13 27.73 19.04
N TYR A 59 -8.53 26.69 19.62
CA TYR A 59 -9.16 25.38 19.78
C TYR A 59 -9.90 25.30 21.12
N ALA A 60 -11.13 24.80 21.06
CA ALA A 60 -11.90 24.26 22.18
C ALA A 60 -12.27 22.81 21.86
N GLU A 61 -12.67 22.02 22.87
CA GLU A 61 -12.83 20.55 22.78
C GLU A 61 -13.34 20.03 21.43
N ASN A 62 -14.48 20.55 20.93
CA ASN A 62 -15.09 20.14 19.66
C ASN A 62 -15.26 21.30 18.67
N SER A 63 -14.52 22.40 18.84
CA SER A 63 -14.63 23.53 17.91
C SER A 63 -13.35 24.30 17.72
N LEU A 64 -13.14 24.73 16.49
CA LEU A 64 -12.03 25.55 16.05
C LEU A 64 -12.58 26.92 15.62
N ASP A 65 -12.15 27.98 16.28
CA ASP A 65 -12.56 29.35 15.99
C ASP A 65 -11.40 30.12 15.36
N ILE A 66 -11.56 30.61 14.14
CA ILE A 66 -10.52 31.25 13.33
C ILE A 66 -10.94 32.69 13.02
N TYR A 67 -10.09 33.63 13.40
CA TYR A 67 -10.31 35.07 13.25
C TYR A 67 -9.10 35.81 12.64
N GLY A 68 -7.98 35.12 12.41
CA GLY A 68 -6.77 35.70 11.83
C GLY A 68 -6.21 34.89 10.66
N PHE A 69 -6.28 35.45 9.45
CA PHE A 69 -5.80 34.83 8.21
C PHE A 69 -4.52 35.52 7.70
N GLU A 70 -3.66 34.78 7.00
CA GLU A 70 -2.45 35.33 6.36
C GLU A 70 -2.82 36.16 5.12
N ASP A 71 -3.60 35.59 4.20
CA ASP A 71 -4.32 36.29 3.12
C ASP A 71 -5.84 36.15 3.32
N ASN A 72 -6.58 37.22 3.19
CA ASN A 72 -8.03 37.17 3.41
C ASN A 72 -8.75 36.54 2.20
N GLY A 73 -9.85 35.81 2.45
CA GLY A 73 -10.68 35.20 1.39
C GLY A 73 -10.57 33.68 1.27
N TYR A 74 -9.71 33.02 2.04
CA TYR A 74 -9.50 31.57 2.00
C TYR A 74 -9.10 31.00 3.38
N VAL A 75 -9.51 29.78 3.67
CA VAL A 75 -8.87 28.93 4.69
C VAL A 75 -8.95 27.48 4.25
N GLY A 76 -7.85 26.77 4.40
CA GLY A 76 -7.72 25.35 4.09
C GLY A 76 -7.61 24.50 5.35
N PHE A 77 -8.13 23.29 5.29
CA PHE A 77 -8.12 22.31 6.37
C PHE A 77 -7.64 20.97 5.83
N VAL A 78 -6.84 20.27 6.63
CA VAL A 78 -6.70 18.81 6.55
C VAL A 78 -7.39 18.26 7.77
N PHE A 79 -8.45 17.50 7.54
CA PHE A 79 -9.10 16.73 8.59
C PHE A 79 -8.54 15.32 8.57
N LYS A 80 -8.54 14.66 9.73
CA LYS A 80 -8.24 13.23 9.85
C LYS A 80 -9.42 12.55 10.52
N SER A 81 -9.92 11.50 9.90
CA SER A 81 -10.93 10.65 10.53
C SER A 81 -10.26 9.63 11.44
N GLU A 82 -10.95 9.23 12.50
CA GLU A 82 -10.50 8.16 13.38
C GLU A 82 -11.11 6.82 12.99
N LYS A 83 -10.51 5.74 13.50
CA LYS A 83 -11.07 4.40 13.40
C LYS A 83 -12.24 4.25 14.38
N LEU A 84 -13.46 4.14 13.88
CA LEU A 84 -14.68 4.11 14.69
C LEU A 84 -15.01 2.68 15.16
N ASN A 85 -15.95 2.52 16.08
CA ASN A 85 -16.41 1.17 16.47
C ASN A 85 -17.27 0.53 15.38
N THR A 86 -17.98 1.32 14.60
CA THR A 86 -18.77 0.89 13.45
C THR A 86 -17.93 0.92 12.17
N LYS A 87 -18.25 0.03 11.22
CA LYS A 87 -17.57 -0.01 9.92
C LYS A 87 -17.92 1.16 9.00
N GLU A 88 -19.07 1.79 9.23
CA GLU A 88 -19.61 2.88 8.43
C GLU A 88 -20.37 3.85 9.32
N GLU A 89 -20.17 5.15 9.12
CA GLU A 89 -20.89 6.20 9.83
C GLU A 89 -20.94 7.50 9.00
N ILE A 90 -22.06 8.23 9.07
CA ILE A 90 -22.14 9.58 8.51
C ILE A 90 -21.87 10.59 9.62
N LYS A 91 -20.87 11.44 9.43
CA LYS A 91 -20.55 12.55 10.33
C LYS A 91 -20.92 13.88 9.70
N GLU A 92 -21.24 14.87 10.52
CA GLU A 92 -21.61 16.20 10.07
C GLU A 92 -20.67 17.25 10.66
N ILE A 93 -20.02 18.02 9.79
CA ILE A 93 -19.15 19.14 10.17
C ILE A 93 -19.94 20.43 9.96
N TYR A 94 -20.00 21.26 11.00
CA TYR A 94 -20.74 22.52 10.94
C TYR A 94 -19.77 23.69 10.81
N PHE A 95 -20.05 24.56 9.86
CA PHE A 95 -19.33 25.79 9.61
C PHE A 95 -20.25 26.96 9.97
N LYS A 96 -19.91 27.67 11.05
CA LYS A 96 -20.52 28.94 11.42
C LYS A 96 -19.58 30.05 10.99
N MET A 97 -20.02 30.93 10.11
CA MET A 97 -19.20 31.96 9.52
C MET A 97 -19.87 33.31 9.76
N ASP A 98 -19.10 34.31 10.14
CA ASP A 98 -19.50 35.71 10.12
C ASP A 98 -18.66 36.38 9.03
N ILE A 99 -19.30 36.84 7.95
CA ILE A 99 -18.64 37.49 6.82
C ILE A 99 -19.27 38.87 6.66
N ASP A 100 -18.49 39.93 6.89
CA ASP A 100 -18.95 41.32 6.84
C ASP A 100 -20.19 41.58 7.73
N GLY A 101 -20.26 40.95 8.91
CA GLY A 101 -21.39 41.04 9.84
C GLY A 101 -22.58 40.14 9.51
N ASN A 102 -22.47 39.28 8.48
CA ASN A 102 -23.52 38.35 8.07
C ASN A 102 -23.21 36.95 8.58
N GLU A 103 -24.07 36.45 9.47
CA GLU A 103 -23.98 35.08 9.98
C GLU A 103 -24.49 34.06 8.95
N LEU A 104 -23.67 33.05 8.69
CA LEU A 104 -23.95 31.93 7.80
C LEU A 104 -23.67 30.62 8.53
N VAL A 105 -24.61 29.68 8.45
CA VAL A 105 -24.42 28.33 8.97
C VAL A 105 -24.55 27.33 7.84
N LYS A 106 -23.50 26.52 7.64
CA LYS A 106 -23.48 25.46 6.64
C LYS A 106 -23.08 24.15 7.30
N THR A 107 -23.70 23.07 6.85
CA THR A 107 -23.38 21.71 7.29
C THR A 107 -22.87 20.91 6.11
N LYS A 108 -21.77 20.19 6.30
CA LYS A 108 -21.24 19.23 5.34
C LYS A 108 -21.26 17.84 5.95
N LYS A 109 -21.84 16.91 5.21
CA LYS A 109 -21.88 15.50 5.58
C LYS A 109 -20.71 14.79 4.93
N ILE A 110 -20.08 13.90 5.68
CA ILE A 110 -19.04 13.00 5.21
C ILE A 110 -19.38 11.58 5.61
N TYR A 111 -19.32 10.68 4.64
CA TYR A 111 -19.52 9.26 4.83
C TYR A 111 -18.18 8.58 5.13
N LEU A 112 -17.98 8.19 6.38
CA LEU A 112 -16.80 7.47 6.83
C LEU A 112 -17.04 5.97 6.70
N PHE A 113 -16.13 5.27 6.06
CA PHE A 113 -16.25 3.82 5.83
C PHE A 113 -14.91 3.12 5.99
N ARG A 114 -14.92 1.80 6.19
CA ARG A 114 -13.72 0.97 6.18
C ARG A 114 -14.00 -0.46 5.71
N PRO A 115 -12.98 -1.21 5.27
CA PRO A 115 -13.16 -2.62 4.96
C PRO A 115 -13.45 -3.42 6.23
N GLU A 116 -14.03 -4.60 6.05
CA GLU A 116 -14.29 -5.53 7.15
C GLU A 116 -14.05 -6.95 6.66
N ILE A 117 -13.07 -7.64 7.24
CA ILE A 117 -12.80 -9.04 6.91
C ILE A 117 -13.84 -9.95 7.53
N THR A 118 -14.29 -10.95 6.78
CA THR A 118 -15.02 -12.08 7.32
C THR A 118 -14.51 -13.35 6.68
N PHE A 119 -14.06 -14.30 7.51
CA PHE A 119 -13.82 -15.67 7.07
C PHE A 119 -15.17 -16.37 6.95
N LYS A 120 -15.62 -16.57 5.71
CA LYS A 120 -16.90 -17.23 5.43
C LYS A 120 -16.83 -18.72 5.71
N GLN A 121 -15.69 -19.31 5.39
CA GLN A 121 -15.40 -20.71 5.61
C GLN A 121 -13.91 -20.87 5.87
N ILE A 122 -13.58 -21.52 6.98
CA ILE A 122 -12.26 -22.10 7.23
C ILE A 122 -12.47 -23.61 7.11
N PRO A 123 -11.84 -24.28 6.15
CA PRO A 123 -12.02 -25.72 5.95
C PRO A 123 -11.41 -26.50 7.11
N ASN A 124 -11.98 -27.67 7.42
CA ASN A 124 -11.42 -28.58 8.43
C ASN A 124 -10.12 -29.25 7.96
N SER A 125 -9.87 -29.27 6.65
CA SER A 125 -8.64 -29.74 6.03
C SER A 125 -8.54 -29.22 4.60
N ILE A 126 -7.33 -29.02 4.09
CA ILE A 126 -7.07 -28.71 2.67
C ILE A 126 -6.42 -29.93 2.03
N THR A 127 -6.90 -30.34 0.85
CA THR A 127 -6.27 -31.43 0.10
C THR A 127 -5.52 -30.87 -1.11
N ILE A 128 -4.24 -31.23 -1.24
CA ILE A 128 -3.39 -30.86 -2.37
C ILE A 128 -3.09 -32.14 -3.15
N ASN A 129 -3.64 -32.26 -4.36
CA ASN A 129 -3.37 -33.39 -5.25
C ASN A 129 -2.48 -32.94 -6.41
N LYS A 130 -1.23 -33.44 -6.44
CA LYS A 130 -0.25 -33.16 -7.50
C LYS A 130 -0.09 -34.38 -8.40
N SER A 131 -0.53 -34.25 -9.65
CA SER A 131 -0.46 -35.29 -10.68
C SER A 131 0.27 -34.74 -11.91
N GLY A 132 1.59 -34.93 -11.97
CA GLY A 132 2.44 -34.38 -13.04
C GLY A 132 2.45 -32.85 -13.02
N PRO A 133 2.17 -32.16 -14.15
CA PRO A 133 2.14 -30.70 -14.17
C PRO A 133 0.92 -30.12 -13.44
N HIS A 134 -0.17 -30.89 -13.32
CA HIS A 134 -1.42 -30.41 -12.75
C HIS A 134 -1.44 -30.50 -11.24
N THR A 135 -1.74 -29.38 -10.59
CA THR A 135 -2.07 -29.31 -9.16
C THR A 135 -3.56 -29.02 -9.03
N ASN A 136 -4.26 -29.81 -8.23
CA ASN A 136 -5.63 -29.50 -7.81
C ASN A 136 -5.66 -29.31 -6.29
N ILE A 137 -6.28 -28.24 -5.82
CA ILE A 137 -6.46 -27.93 -4.41
C ILE A 137 -7.96 -27.95 -4.13
N SER A 138 -8.39 -28.71 -3.12
CA SER A 138 -9.77 -28.72 -2.64
C SER A 138 -9.88 -28.01 -1.30
N ASP A 139 -11.09 -27.54 -0.99
CA ASP A 139 -11.44 -26.97 0.32
C ASP A 139 -10.61 -25.73 0.65
N HIS A 140 -11.02 -24.58 0.13
CA HIS A 140 -10.27 -23.33 0.23
C HIS A 140 -10.68 -22.51 1.46
N ILE A 141 -9.79 -21.64 1.91
CA ILE A 141 -10.11 -20.61 2.89
C ILE A 141 -10.93 -19.53 2.18
N SER A 142 -12.20 -19.36 2.57
CA SER A 142 -13.07 -18.35 1.96
C SER A 142 -13.01 -17.03 2.73
N ILE A 143 -12.57 -15.97 2.04
CA ILE A 143 -12.43 -14.62 2.58
C ILE A 143 -13.39 -13.69 1.85
N LYS A 144 -14.10 -12.87 2.63
CA LYS A 144 -15.01 -11.84 2.14
C LYS A 144 -14.66 -10.49 2.75
N ASN A 145 -14.66 -9.44 1.92
CA ASN A 145 -14.76 -8.06 2.38
C ASN A 145 -16.24 -7.70 2.51
N SER A 146 -16.71 -7.50 3.74
CA SER A 146 -18.09 -7.17 4.08
C SER A 146 -18.31 -5.68 4.40
N GLY A 147 -17.25 -4.86 4.26
CA GLY A 147 -17.27 -3.41 4.37
C GLY A 147 -17.06 -2.72 3.02
N LYS A 148 -16.79 -1.41 3.06
CA LYS A 148 -16.43 -0.60 1.89
C LYS A 148 -14.94 -0.25 1.92
N GLY A 149 -14.37 0.06 0.76
CA GLY A 149 -12.93 0.27 0.62
C GLY A 149 -12.16 -1.02 0.40
N THR A 150 -10.87 -0.89 0.18
CA THR A 150 -9.98 -2.00 -0.20
C THR A 150 -9.23 -2.51 1.02
N MET A 151 -9.34 -3.81 1.23
CA MET A 151 -8.59 -4.54 2.25
C MET A 151 -7.25 -5.01 1.69
N VAL A 152 -6.20 -4.89 2.48
CA VAL A 152 -4.88 -5.42 2.20
C VAL A 152 -4.62 -6.58 3.16
N LEU A 153 -4.39 -7.77 2.62
CA LEU A 153 -4.12 -9.00 3.36
C LEU A 153 -2.63 -9.30 3.30
N GLY A 154 -2.01 -9.45 4.47
CA GLY A 154 -0.70 -10.05 4.62
C GLY A 154 -0.83 -11.47 5.11
N LEU A 155 -0.01 -12.37 4.57
CA LEU A 155 0.05 -13.75 4.99
C LEU A 155 1.46 -14.04 5.49
N ALA A 156 1.55 -14.58 6.70
CA ALA A 156 2.81 -15.03 7.28
C ALA A 156 2.66 -16.49 7.70
N LEU A 157 3.54 -17.33 7.18
CA LEU A 157 3.63 -18.74 7.57
C LEU A 157 4.43 -18.84 8.85
N ARG A 158 4.07 -19.80 9.71
CA ARG A 158 4.96 -20.17 10.79
C ARG A 158 6.19 -20.88 10.21
N GLU A 159 7.38 -20.38 10.54
CA GLU A 159 8.63 -20.99 10.11
C GLU A 159 8.71 -22.47 10.50
N SER A 160 9.11 -23.30 9.53
CA SER A 160 9.21 -24.74 9.67
C SER A 160 10.13 -25.29 8.57
N GLU A 161 10.78 -26.43 8.82
CA GLU A 161 11.55 -27.13 7.79
C GLU A 161 10.67 -27.73 6.68
N TYR A 162 9.39 -27.94 6.99
CA TYR A 162 8.41 -28.58 6.13
C TYR A 162 7.72 -27.63 5.16
N ILE A 163 7.85 -26.31 5.34
CA ILE A 163 7.26 -25.32 4.43
C ILE A 163 8.17 -24.11 4.29
N LYS A 164 8.37 -23.67 3.05
CA LYS A 164 9.14 -22.46 2.74
C LYS A 164 8.42 -21.64 1.69
N GLU A 165 8.52 -20.33 1.82
CA GLU A 165 8.12 -19.42 0.76
C GLU A 165 9.25 -19.33 -0.27
N ALA A 166 8.89 -19.36 -1.55
CA ALA A 166 9.79 -19.26 -2.67
C ALA A 166 9.19 -18.32 -3.73
N LEU A 167 10.06 -17.74 -4.55
CA LEU A 167 9.61 -17.02 -5.74
C LEU A 167 9.16 -18.03 -6.81
N PRO A 168 8.22 -17.65 -7.69
CA PRO A 168 7.93 -18.42 -8.90
C PRO A 168 9.20 -18.70 -9.69
N GLU A 169 9.30 -19.90 -10.28
CA GLU A 169 10.50 -20.34 -10.99
C GLU A 169 10.89 -19.37 -12.12
N ASN A 170 9.91 -18.79 -12.81
CA ASN A 170 10.15 -17.81 -13.86
C ASN A 170 10.63 -16.45 -13.32
N ILE A 171 10.21 -16.05 -12.11
CA ILE A 171 10.68 -14.82 -11.46
C ILE A 171 12.10 -15.02 -10.93
N ASP A 172 12.38 -16.18 -10.32
CA ASP A 172 13.73 -16.52 -9.86
C ASP A 172 14.70 -16.61 -11.05
N GLU A 173 14.31 -17.27 -12.15
CA GLU A 173 15.08 -17.32 -13.38
C GLU A 173 15.26 -15.91 -14.00
N TYR A 174 14.20 -15.09 -14.02
CA TYR A 174 14.29 -13.70 -14.45
C TYR A 174 15.30 -12.91 -13.61
N ILE A 175 15.23 -12.98 -12.29
CA ILE A 175 16.14 -12.26 -11.38
C ILE A 175 17.58 -12.72 -11.60
N LYS A 176 17.81 -14.04 -11.71
CA LYS A 176 19.13 -14.61 -12.00
C LYS A 176 19.66 -14.11 -13.35
N ASN A 177 18.89 -14.23 -14.42
CA ASN A 177 19.26 -13.76 -15.76
C ASN A 177 19.51 -12.25 -15.80
N TYR A 178 18.65 -11.47 -15.15
CA TYR A 178 18.80 -10.02 -15.03
C TYR A 178 20.12 -9.66 -14.37
N ASN A 179 20.41 -10.24 -13.21
CA ASN A 179 21.63 -9.96 -12.45
C ASN A 179 22.87 -10.41 -13.22
N GLU A 180 22.86 -11.58 -13.85
CA GLU A 180 23.97 -12.05 -14.67
C GLU A 180 24.30 -11.08 -15.82
N ILE A 181 23.28 -10.58 -16.52
CA ILE A 181 23.46 -9.63 -17.63
C ILE A 181 23.92 -8.27 -17.10
N LEU A 182 23.28 -7.78 -16.03
CA LEU A 182 23.62 -6.50 -15.42
C LEU A 182 25.07 -6.51 -14.92
N TYR A 183 25.50 -7.56 -14.23
CA TYR A 183 26.86 -7.66 -13.69
C TYR A 183 27.93 -7.61 -14.78
N LYS A 184 27.74 -8.35 -15.89
CA LYS A 184 28.65 -8.28 -17.06
C LYS A 184 28.73 -6.86 -17.64
N ARG A 185 27.60 -6.14 -17.66
CA ARG A 185 27.56 -4.76 -18.15
C ARG A 185 28.20 -3.78 -17.18
N LEU A 186 27.96 -3.92 -15.87
CA LEU A 186 28.63 -3.12 -14.84
C LEU A 186 30.15 -3.32 -14.90
N GLU A 187 30.63 -4.54 -15.12
CA GLU A 187 32.06 -4.82 -15.34
C GLU A 187 32.61 -4.08 -16.57
N THR A 188 31.84 -4.03 -17.65
CA THR A 188 32.20 -3.27 -18.85
C THR A 188 32.27 -1.76 -18.56
N LEU A 189 31.29 -1.23 -17.81
CA LEU A 189 31.27 0.17 -17.40
C LEU A 189 32.44 0.51 -16.49
N MET A 190 32.79 -0.35 -15.53
CA MET A 190 33.94 -0.17 -14.64
C MET A 190 35.26 -0.02 -15.40
N ASN A 191 35.41 -0.74 -16.52
CA ASN A 191 36.60 -0.65 -17.37
C ASN A 191 36.58 0.56 -18.32
N THR A 192 35.39 1.02 -18.72
CA THR A 192 35.22 2.15 -19.65
C THR A 192 35.31 3.49 -18.93
N TYR A 193 34.81 3.55 -17.70
CA TYR A 193 34.71 4.74 -16.86
C TYR A 193 35.55 4.58 -15.59
N GLU A 194 36.87 4.49 -15.76
CA GLU A 194 37.81 4.34 -14.65
C GLU A 194 37.61 5.39 -13.52
N PRO A 195 37.26 6.68 -13.80
CA PRO A 195 36.97 7.65 -12.74
C PRO A 195 35.77 7.31 -11.86
N HIS A 196 34.79 6.55 -12.37
CA HIS A 196 33.54 6.22 -11.66
C HIS A 196 33.52 4.80 -11.09
N LYS A 197 34.62 4.07 -11.27
CA LYS A 197 34.76 2.65 -10.94
C LYS A 197 34.49 2.34 -9.47
N GLU A 198 34.91 3.19 -8.54
CA GLU A 198 34.67 2.96 -7.11
C GLU A 198 33.18 2.94 -6.77
N VAL A 199 32.41 3.88 -7.33
CA VAL A 199 30.95 3.97 -7.13
C VAL A 199 30.23 2.80 -7.80
N LEU A 200 30.67 2.38 -8.99
CA LEU A 200 30.16 1.18 -9.64
C LEU A 200 30.45 -0.10 -8.85
N LEU A 201 31.63 -0.21 -8.23
CA LEU A 201 32.00 -1.37 -7.41
C LEU A 201 31.18 -1.41 -6.11
N GLU A 202 30.94 -0.26 -5.49
CA GLU A 202 30.04 -0.12 -4.34
C GLU A 202 28.62 -0.55 -4.71
N TYR A 203 28.10 -0.08 -5.84
CA TYR A 203 26.80 -0.47 -6.36
C TYR A 203 26.70 -1.97 -6.65
N TYR A 204 27.72 -2.53 -7.30
CA TYR A 204 27.81 -3.96 -7.58
C TYR A 204 27.73 -4.79 -6.30
N LYS A 205 28.53 -4.44 -5.28
CA LYS A 205 28.53 -5.13 -3.98
C LYS A 205 27.19 -4.99 -3.28
N PHE A 206 26.61 -3.80 -3.28
CA PHE A 206 25.28 -3.53 -2.73
C PHE A 206 24.23 -4.43 -3.39
N LYS A 207 24.15 -4.43 -4.73
CA LYS A 207 23.21 -5.27 -5.48
C LYS A 207 23.42 -6.76 -5.23
N LYS A 208 24.67 -7.21 -5.18
CA LYS A 208 25.01 -8.61 -4.91
C LYS A 208 24.57 -9.06 -3.51
N SER A 209 24.73 -8.20 -2.51
CA SER A 209 24.24 -8.47 -1.15
C SER A 209 22.71 -8.59 -1.05
N MET A 210 21.97 -7.88 -1.91
CA MET A 210 20.50 -7.98 -2.00
C MET A 210 20.05 -9.32 -2.59
N THR A 211 20.87 -9.93 -3.44
CA THR A 211 20.51 -11.14 -4.18
C THR A 211 21.02 -12.43 -3.52
N GLU A 212 22.12 -12.37 -2.78
CA GLU A 212 22.72 -13.54 -2.11
C GLU A 212 22.07 -13.91 -0.78
N ASN A 213 21.25 -13.03 -0.20
CA ASN A 213 20.53 -13.28 1.06
C ASN A 213 19.07 -13.72 0.84
N ASP A 214 18.78 -14.50 -0.22
CA ASP A 214 17.43 -14.99 -0.56
C ASP A 214 16.33 -13.89 -0.62
N GLY A 215 16.72 -12.63 -0.84
CA GLY A 215 15.81 -11.48 -0.82
C GLY A 215 15.31 -11.04 0.56
N THR A 216 15.76 -11.67 1.65
CA THR A 216 15.41 -11.28 3.02
C THR A 216 16.42 -10.28 3.57
N MET A 217 16.30 -9.02 3.17
CA MET A 217 17.06 -7.92 3.77
C MET A 217 16.14 -7.11 4.67
N GLU A 218 16.49 -6.97 5.95
CA GLU A 218 15.74 -6.13 6.88
C GLU A 218 15.92 -4.65 6.50
N LEU A 219 14.80 -3.97 6.21
CA LEU A 219 14.76 -2.53 5.94
C LEU A 219 15.04 -1.76 7.23
N ASN A 220 16.32 -1.65 7.60
CA ASN A 220 16.78 -0.90 8.75
C ASN A 220 17.39 0.45 8.34
N LYS A 221 17.68 1.29 9.34
CA LYS A 221 18.22 2.63 9.12
C LYS A 221 19.55 2.61 8.37
N ASP A 222 20.43 1.67 8.72
CA ASP A 222 21.76 1.56 8.10
C ASP A 222 21.65 1.22 6.61
N PHE A 223 20.69 0.37 6.23
CA PHE A 223 20.37 0.07 4.84
C PHE A 223 19.87 1.31 4.08
N LEU A 224 18.92 2.05 4.66
CA LEU A 224 18.39 3.27 4.04
C LEU A 224 19.47 4.34 3.86
N ASP A 225 20.36 4.50 4.85
CA ASP A 225 21.48 5.42 4.80
C ASP A 225 22.49 5.01 3.72
N GLN A 226 22.77 3.72 3.55
CA GLN A 226 23.62 3.21 2.46
C GLN A 226 23.02 3.50 1.08
N VAL A 227 21.71 3.27 0.91
CA VAL A 227 21.00 3.55 -0.35
C VAL A 227 21.02 5.04 -0.67
N ALA A 228 20.70 5.90 0.31
CA ALA A 228 20.70 7.35 0.14
C ALA A 228 22.10 7.86 -0.27
N ASN A 229 23.16 7.39 0.39
CA ASN A 229 24.53 7.75 0.06
C ASN A 229 24.92 7.35 -1.37
N LEU A 230 24.51 6.16 -1.80
CA LEU A 230 24.79 5.66 -3.14
C LEU A 230 24.03 6.47 -4.21
N ILE A 231 22.75 6.79 -3.95
CA ILE A 231 21.94 7.65 -4.82
C ILE A 231 22.58 9.03 -4.98
N ASP A 232 23.04 9.65 -3.88
CA ASP A 232 23.67 10.96 -3.92
C ASP A 232 24.98 10.97 -4.71
N LYS A 233 25.78 9.89 -4.61
CA LYS A 233 27.00 9.72 -5.43
C LYS A 233 26.66 9.64 -6.91
N PHE A 234 25.71 8.79 -7.29
CA PHE A 234 25.29 8.66 -8.69
C PHE A 234 24.68 9.96 -9.23
N LYS A 235 23.87 10.67 -8.44
CA LYS A 235 23.26 11.94 -8.86
C LYS A 235 24.32 12.96 -9.26
N LYS A 236 25.36 13.14 -8.43
CA LYS A 236 26.48 14.05 -8.74
C LYS A 236 27.21 13.64 -10.02
N ILE A 237 27.51 12.35 -10.16
CA ILE A 237 28.17 11.83 -11.37
C ILE A 237 27.29 12.02 -12.61
N PHE A 238 25.99 11.78 -12.52
CA PHE A 238 25.08 11.93 -13.66
C PHE A 238 24.89 13.39 -14.09
N GLU A 239 24.97 14.34 -13.14
CA GLU A 239 24.98 15.78 -13.45
C GLU A 239 26.29 16.21 -14.14
N GLU A 240 27.41 15.53 -13.86
CA GLU A 240 28.74 15.85 -14.39
C GLU A 240 29.10 15.08 -15.69
N ASP A 241 28.57 13.86 -15.87
CA ASP A 241 28.89 12.93 -16.96
C ASP A 241 27.61 12.28 -17.52
N GLU A 242 26.94 13.00 -18.43
CA GLU A 242 25.70 12.56 -19.08
C GLU A 242 25.89 11.26 -19.87
N LYS A 243 27.08 11.05 -20.47
CA LYS A 243 27.36 9.82 -21.23
C LYS A 243 27.41 8.61 -20.31
N PHE A 244 28.05 8.73 -19.15
CA PHE A 244 28.02 7.69 -18.14
C PHE A 244 26.59 7.42 -17.65
N ALA A 245 25.80 8.47 -17.40
CA ALA A 245 24.40 8.32 -16.99
C ALA A 245 23.58 7.52 -18.02
N TYR A 246 23.77 7.82 -19.31
CA TYR A 246 23.14 7.08 -20.41
C TYR A 246 23.58 5.62 -20.44
N ASP A 247 24.89 5.35 -20.45
CA ASP A 247 25.42 3.98 -20.55
C ASP A 247 25.06 3.13 -19.30
N PHE A 248 25.02 3.75 -18.11
CA PHE A 248 24.54 3.10 -16.89
C PHE A 248 23.05 2.75 -16.96
N THR A 249 22.22 3.67 -17.45
CA THR A 249 20.78 3.45 -17.64
C THR A 249 20.52 2.39 -18.70
N GLU A 250 21.27 2.41 -19.81
CA GLU A 250 21.19 1.42 -20.88
C GLU A 250 21.59 0.03 -20.37
N ALA A 251 22.59 -0.07 -19.50
CA ALA A 251 22.96 -1.34 -18.89
C ALA A 251 21.80 -1.98 -18.10
N HIS A 252 21.09 -1.16 -17.32
CA HIS A 252 19.90 -1.60 -16.58
C HIS A 252 18.73 -1.98 -17.48
N TYR A 253 18.40 -1.12 -18.44
CA TYR A 253 17.28 -1.33 -19.35
C TYR A 253 17.50 -2.55 -20.25
N SER A 254 18.72 -2.70 -20.79
CA SER A 254 19.10 -3.86 -21.59
C SER A 254 19.07 -5.14 -20.76
N ALA A 255 19.58 -5.14 -19.52
CA ALA A 255 19.48 -6.30 -18.65
C ALA A 255 18.03 -6.68 -18.36
N GLN A 256 17.15 -5.70 -18.12
CA GLN A 256 15.72 -5.92 -17.91
C GLN A 256 15.06 -6.51 -19.16
N MET A 257 15.23 -5.90 -20.32
CA MET A 257 14.60 -6.37 -21.57
C MET A 257 15.11 -7.76 -22.00
N MET A 258 16.39 -8.05 -21.78
CA MET A 258 16.98 -9.35 -22.15
C MET A 258 16.66 -10.48 -21.16
N SER A 259 16.30 -10.15 -19.92
CA SER A 259 15.91 -11.14 -18.91
C SER A 259 14.42 -11.46 -18.93
N MET A 260 13.58 -10.62 -19.55
CA MET A 260 12.15 -10.87 -19.71
C MET A 260 11.88 -12.08 -20.62
N ASN A 261 11.80 -13.28 -20.03
CA ASN A 261 11.05 -14.39 -20.60
C ASN A 261 9.55 -14.08 -20.43
N ILE A 262 9.00 -13.39 -21.43
CA ILE A 262 7.62 -12.95 -21.46
C ILE A 262 6.67 -14.17 -21.56
N LEU A 263 5.78 -14.38 -20.57
CA LEU A 263 4.28 -14.39 -20.69
C LEU A 263 3.46 -15.43 -19.90
N THR A 264 4.00 -16.48 -19.27
CA THR A 264 3.10 -17.54 -18.75
C THR A 264 2.47 -17.28 -17.38
N GLU A 265 3.19 -16.70 -16.42
CA GLU A 265 2.67 -16.48 -15.04
C GLU A 265 1.88 -15.18 -14.86
N LEU A 266 2.07 -14.20 -15.76
CA LEU A 266 1.27 -12.98 -15.80
C LEU A 266 -0.22 -13.30 -15.99
N SER A 267 -0.57 -14.38 -16.70
CA SER A 267 -1.97 -14.76 -16.90
C SER A 267 -2.66 -15.16 -15.59
N GLY A 268 -2.03 -16.00 -14.76
CA GLY A 268 -2.55 -16.39 -13.45
C GLY A 268 -2.55 -15.24 -12.44
N PHE A 269 -1.54 -14.37 -12.48
CA PHE A 269 -1.54 -13.15 -11.67
C PHE A 269 -2.60 -12.14 -12.11
N LEU A 270 -2.81 -11.95 -13.42
CA LEU A 270 -3.88 -11.10 -13.95
C LEU A 270 -5.26 -11.66 -13.61
N GLU A 271 -5.43 -12.99 -13.64
CA GLU A 271 -6.66 -13.64 -13.19
C GLU A 271 -6.87 -13.45 -11.68
N PHE A 272 -5.83 -13.56 -10.86
CA PHE A 272 -5.86 -13.19 -9.45
C PHE A 272 -6.24 -11.71 -9.26
N LEU A 273 -5.58 -10.78 -9.95
CA LEU A 273 -5.87 -9.34 -9.85
C LEU A 273 -7.31 -9.04 -10.26
N LYS A 274 -7.81 -9.64 -11.33
CA LYS A 274 -9.21 -9.52 -11.76
C LYS A 274 -10.15 -10.06 -10.69
N ASN A 275 -9.84 -11.23 -10.13
CA ASN A 275 -10.64 -11.87 -9.09
C ASN A 275 -10.62 -11.12 -7.74
N THR A 276 -9.67 -10.24 -7.49
CA THR A 276 -9.51 -9.56 -6.20
C THR A 276 -9.86 -8.08 -6.25
N THR A 277 -9.66 -7.42 -7.40
CA THR A 277 -10.03 -6.01 -7.64
C THR A 277 -11.54 -5.78 -7.49
N ASP A 278 -12.36 -6.63 -8.11
CA ASP A 278 -13.83 -6.53 -8.02
C ASP A 278 -14.34 -6.76 -6.59
N LYS A 279 -13.55 -7.45 -5.77
CA LYS A 279 -13.86 -7.81 -4.37
C LYS A 279 -13.26 -6.84 -3.37
N LYS A 280 -12.47 -5.86 -3.83
CA LYS A 280 -11.73 -4.91 -3.00
C LYS A 280 -10.88 -5.61 -1.93
N ILE A 281 -10.19 -6.68 -2.34
CA ILE A 281 -9.22 -7.40 -1.53
C ILE A 281 -7.89 -7.34 -2.30
N LEU A 282 -6.77 -7.14 -1.62
CA LEU A 282 -5.44 -7.21 -2.20
C LEU A 282 -4.62 -8.15 -1.32
N LEU A 283 -4.04 -9.20 -1.91
CA LEU A 283 -3.14 -10.10 -1.19
C LEU A 283 -1.69 -9.68 -1.45
N ILE A 284 -0.98 -9.29 -0.39
CA ILE A 284 0.47 -9.07 -0.43
C ILE A 284 1.14 -10.43 -0.67
N GLY A 285 2.12 -10.45 -1.58
CA GLY A 285 2.81 -11.69 -1.92
C GLY A 285 1.92 -12.69 -2.64
N ALA A 286 0.88 -12.25 -3.37
CA ALA A 286 0.00 -13.16 -4.10
C ALA A 286 0.76 -14.09 -5.06
N THR A 287 1.90 -13.66 -5.59
CA THR A 287 2.76 -14.47 -6.48
C THR A 287 3.67 -15.44 -5.73
N ALA A 288 3.71 -15.42 -4.40
CA ALA A 288 4.54 -16.33 -3.61
C ALA A 288 4.18 -17.79 -3.90
N ILE A 289 5.20 -18.64 -4.02
CA ILE A 289 5.05 -20.09 -4.11
C ILE A 289 5.36 -20.70 -2.75
N LEU A 290 4.46 -21.56 -2.29
CA LEU A 290 4.68 -22.42 -1.15
C LEU A 290 5.34 -23.70 -1.61
N ASP A 291 6.55 -23.97 -1.13
CA ASP A 291 7.23 -25.25 -1.26
C ASP A 291 6.95 -26.08 0.00
N ILE A 292 6.08 -27.08 -0.11
CA ILE A 292 5.48 -27.82 1.01
C ILE A 292 5.93 -29.28 0.99
N SER A 293 6.49 -29.76 2.11
CA SER A 293 6.78 -31.17 2.35
C SER A 293 5.49 -31.96 2.55
N LYS A 294 5.44 -33.18 2.02
CA LYS A 294 4.35 -34.13 2.24
C LYS A 294 4.19 -34.53 3.72
N GLU A 295 5.23 -34.31 4.53
CA GLU A 295 5.23 -34.56 5.98
C GLU A 295 4.58 -33.41 6.78
N LEU A 296 4.23 -32.29 6.15
CA LEU A 296 3.54 -31.20 6.85
C LEU A 296 2.10 -31.60 7.21
N GLU A 297 1.84 -31.76 8.51
CA GLU A 297 0.50 -32.11 8.99
C GLU A 297 -0.47 -30.94 9.02
N ASN A 298 -0.01 -29.75 9.45
CA ASN A 298 -0.85 -28.56 9.61
C ASN A 298 -0.22 -27.34 8.95
N LEU A 299 -1.03 -26.60 8.20
CA LEU A 299 -0.72 -25.26 7.74
C LEU A 299 -1.00 -24.27 8.86
N GLU A 300 0.07 -23.72 9.42
CA GLU A 300 0.03 -22.65 10.41
C GLU A 300 0.21 -21.30 9.72
N LEU A 301 -0.86 -20.52 9.66
CA LEU A 301 -0.94 -19.29 8.90
C LEU A 301 -1.45 -18.14 9.77
N LYS A 302 -0.70 -17.05 9.80
CA LYS A 302 -1.15 -15.77 10.36
C LYS A 302 -1.64 -14.88 9.23
N VAL A 303 -2.92 -14.53 9.27
CA VAL A 303 -3.55 -13.58 8.35
C VAL A 303 -3.58 -12.21 9.02
N SER A 304 -2.73 -11.29 8.55
CA SER A 304 -2.78 -9.89 8.94
C SER A 304 -3.64 -9.10 7.96
N VAL A 305 -4.29 -8.05 8.47
CA VAL A 305 -5.25 -7.26 7.71
C VAL A 305 -4.95 -5.78 7.93
N SER A 306 -4.92 -5.03 6.83
CA SER A 306 -4.78 -3.58 6.81
C SER A 306 -5.65 -2.97 5.70
N ASP A 307 -5.57 -1.65 5.52
CA ASP A 307 -6.22 -0.90 4.46
C ASP A 307 -5.33 0.26 3.99
N PHE A 308 -5.81 1.05 3.04
CA PHE A 308 -5.04 2.20 2.53
C PHE A 308 -4.89 3.37 3.51
N ALA A 309 -5.58 3.33 4.66
CA ALA A 309 -5.35 4.26 5.77
C ALA A 309 -4.32 3.69 6.78
N ASN A 310 -3.74 2.52 6.49
CA ASN A 310 -2.86 1.77 7.39
C ASN A 310 -3.51 1.50 8.75
N ASN A 311 -4.82 1.28 8.80
CA ASN A 311 -5.46 0.85 10.03
C ASN A 311 -5.00 -0.57 10.38
N ASP A 312 -4.66 -0.80 11.64
CA ASP A 312 -4.39 -2.14 12.15
C ASP A 312 -5.70 -2.86 12.48
N TYR A 313 -5.86 -4.08 11.96
CA TYR A 313 -6.96 -4.97 12.31
C TYR A 313 -6.41 -6.20 13.04
N PRO A 314 -7.20 -6.83 13.93
CA PRO A 314 -6.76 -8.04 14.61
C PRO A 314 -6.36 -9.12 13.60
N ALA A 315 -5.14 -9.65 13.75
CA ALA A 315 -4.69 -10.77 12.95
C ALA A 315 -5.47 -12.04 13.33
N THR A 316 -5.68 -12.92 12.35
CA THR A 316 -6.30 -14.23 12.57
C THR A 316 -5.24 -15.31 12.39
N GLU A 317 -5.08 -16.15 13.41
CA GLU A 317 -4.21 -17.32 13.34
C GLU A 317 -5.04 -18.54 12.96
N LEU A 318 -4.59 -19.26 11.94
CA LEU A 318 -5.24 -20.43 11.36
C LEU A 318 -4.29 -21.61 11.47
N SER A 319 -4.79 -22.73 11.99
CA SER A 319 -4.13 -24.03 11.96
C SER A 319 -5.04 -24.98 11.22
N ILE A 320 -4.64 -25.40 10.02
CA ILE A 320 -5.49 -26.19 9.12
C ILE A 320 -4.76 -27.46 8.69
N PRO A 321 -5.31 -28.65 8.95
CA PRO A 321 -4.75 -29.90 8.48
C PRO A 321 -4.54 -29.95 6.97
N LEU A 322 -3.41 -30.47 6.52
CA LEU A 322 -3.10 -30.68 5.10
C LEU A 322 -3.08 -32.17 4.74
N ASN A 323 -3.74 -32.52 3.64
CA ASN A 323 -3.64 -33.82 3.02
C ASN A 323 -2.95 -33.69 1.66
N ILE A 324 -1.68 -34.10 1.59
CA ILE A 324 -0.86 -33.96 0.37
C ILE A 324 -0.75 -35.30 -0.35
N ILE A 325 -1.38 -35.39 -1.53
CA ILE A 325 -1.36 -36.54 -2.42
C ILE A 325 -0.42 -36.22 -3.59
N SER A 326 0.80 -36.71 -3.50
CA SER A 326 1.85 -36.48 -4.49
C SER A 326 2.82 -37.67 -4.56
N ASN A 327 3.40 -37.88 -5.74
CA ASN A 327 4.52 -38.80 -5.98
C ASN A 327 5.88 -38.18 -5.60
N SER A 328 5.92 -36.88 -5.36
CA SER A 328 7.09 -36.12 -4.88
C SER A 328 6.98 -35.87 -3.38
N ASP A 329 8.12 -35.86 -2.69
CA ASP A 329 8.21 -35.52 -1.26
C ASP A 329 7.85 -34.06 -0.98
N ARG A 330 7.95 -33.20 -2.00
CA ARG A 330 7.57 -31.79 -1.91
C ARG A 330 6.65 -31.37 -3.06
N VAL A 331 5.75 -30.43 -2.78
CA VAL A 331 4.81 -29.85 -3.74
C VAL A 331 4.92 -28.33 -3.70
N LYS A 332 5.03 -27.72 -4.89
CA LYS A 332 5.01 -26.28 -5.07
C LYS A 332 3.61 -25.82 -5.49
N ILE A 333 3.02 -24.88 -4.75
CA ILE A 333 1.73 -24.27 -5.07
C ILE A 333 1.78 -22.74 -4.89
N PRO A 334 1.14 -21.94 -5.76
CA PRO A 334 0.96 -20.52 -5.48
C PRO A 334 0.11 -20.30 -4.23
N LEU A 335 0.54 -19.38 -3.37
CA LEU A 335 -0.12 -19.05 -2.10
C LEU A 335 -1.59 -18.66 -2.29
N TYR A 336 -1.89 -17.88 -3.33
CA TYR A 336 -3.26 -17.43 -3.60
C TYR A 336 -4.23 -18.59 -3.89
N GLN A 337 -3.74 -19.76 -4.32
CA GLN A 337 -4.59 -20.92 -4.61
C GLN A 337 -5.15 -21.60 -3.34
N LEU A 338 -4.69 -21.21 -2.15
CA LEU A 338 -5.31 -21.67 -0.90
C LEU A 338 -6.60 -20.92 -0.55
N PHE A 339 -6.92 -19.86 -1.29
CA PHE A 339 -8.00 -18.93 -0.96
C PHE A 339 -9.05 -18.86 -2.06
N THR A 340 -10.30 -18.67 -1.63
CA THR A 340 -11.38 -18.18 -2.49
C THR A 340 -11.82 -16.82 -1.99
N PHE A 341 -11.86 -15.85 -2.87
CA PHE A 341 -12.35 -14.50 -2.56
C PHE A 341 -13.80 -14.37 -2.99
N GLU A 342 -14.67 -13.91 -2.10
CA GLU A 342 -16.10 -13.68 -2.38
C GLU A 342 -16.45 -12.20 -2.51
N ASN A 343 -17.46 -11.88 -3.34
CA ASN A 343 -18.01 -10.53 -3.43
C ASN A 343 -18.73 -10.14 -2.12
N GLY A 344 -18.40 -8.96 -1.60
CA GLY A 344 -19.35 -8.17 -0.80
C GLY A 344 -20.60 -7.92 -1.64
N VAL A 345 -21.78 -8.27 -1.15
CA VAL A 345 -23.01 -7.91 -1.86
C VAL A 345 -23.06 -6.38 -1.83
N VAL A 346 -23.04 -5.76 -3.01
CA VAL A 346 -23.41 -4.36 -3.18
C VAL A 346 -24.93 -4.36 -3.24
N GLU A 347 -25.56 -4.14 -2.08
CA GLU A 347 -26.96 -3.67 -2.03
C GLU A 347 -26.98 -2.15 -1.99
#